data_AF-K7RXX2-F1
#
_entry.id   AF-K7RXX2-F1
#
_cell.length_a   1.000
_cell.length_b   1.000
_cell.length_c   1.000
_cell.angle_alpha   90.00
_cell.angle_beta   90.00
_cell.angle_gamma   90.00
#
_symmetry.space_group_name_H-M   'P 1'
#
loop_
_entity.id
_entity.type
_entity.pdbx_description
1 polymer ?
#
loop_
_entity_poly.entity_id
_entity_poly.type
_entity_poly.pdbx_seq_one_letter_code
_entity_poly.pdbx_strand_id
1 'polypeptide(L)'
;MSNDDTKRTPGTPEPSAVATFWAVVSASALHGIGSVATGMPLAPDVARRLLLADRSRELSDILNEARNHLDSLVQLDEVEPLIASISTYVPCSSWTQVLLRDHIVVGLCADFLDEVEPHLGKEFTPPSGTYGPWLGRGTGTRVRWDEELRAQLQAESDDRSADSVFARKLVGEMLSVVQRLAAVHADLTSALTGTSGGELDDLAAINEVLAAVLSKHDERVAGLGLEP
;
A
#
# COMPACT_ATOMS: atom_id res chain seq x y z
N MET A 1 -45.08 14.81 -1.94
CA MET A 1 -44.37 13.66 -1.33
C MET A 1 -44.54 12.49 -2.27
N SER A 2 -43.54 12.25 -3.12
CA SER A 2 -43.41 11.01 -3.87
C SER A 2 -42.00 10.53 -3.58
N ASN A 3 -41.90 9.50 -2.73
CA ASN A 3 -40.68 8.73 -2.54
C ASN A 3 -40.44 7.96 -3.83
N ASP A 4 -39.36 8.30 -4.53
CA ASP A 4 -38.79 7.43 -5.53
C ASP A 4 -37.75 6.56 -4.81
N ASP A 5 -38.21 5.41 -4.31
CA ASP A 5 -37.35 4.32 -3.85
C ASP A 5 -36.67 3.71 -5.08
N THR A 6 -35.55 4.32 -5.50
CA THR A 6 -34.59 3.66 -6.37
C THR A 6 -34.10 2.39 -5.68
N LYS A 7 -34.62 1.25 -6.15
CA LYS A 7 -34.12 -0.09 -5.81
C LYS A 7 -32.60 -0.11 -5.97
N ARG A 8 -31.87 -0.15 -4.86
CA ARG A 8 -30.45 -0.46 -4.82
C ARG A 8 -30.25 -1.87 -5.39
N THR A 9 -29.55 -1.95 -6.50
CA THR A 9 -29.00 -3.22 -6.99
C THR A 9 -27.90 -3.63 -6.01
N PRO A 10 -27.91 -4.85 -5.44
CA PRO A 10 -26.80 -5.31 -4.62
C PRO A 10 -25.54 -5.38 -5.47
N GLY A 11 -24.46 -4.70 -5.05
CA GLY A 11 -23.14 -4.81 -5.68
C GLY A 11 -22.71 -3.65 -6.60
N THR A 12 -23.32 -2.47 -6.52
CA THR A 12 -22.72 -1.25 -7.10
C THR A 12 -22.25 -0.36 -5.95
N PRO A 13 -20.94 -0.09 -5.81
CA PRO A 13 -20.42 0.77 -4.74
C PRO A 13 -20.93 2.20 -4.90
N GLU A 14 -21.07 2.92 -3.78
CA GLU A 14 -21.34 4.34 -3.82
C GLU A 14 -20.18 5.05 -4.58
N PRO A 15 -20.46 6.04 -5.46
CA PRO A 15 -19.44 6.78 -6.19
C PRO A 15 -18.34 7.37 -5.29
N SER A 16 -18.65 7.63 -4.01
CA SER A 16 -17.70 8.04 -2.99
C SER A 16 -16.61 6.99 -2.71
N ALA A 17 -16.96 5.71 -2.58
CA ALA A 17 -16.02 4.64 -2.22
C ALA A 17 -14.94 4.43 -3.30
N VAL A 18 -15.35 4.45 -4.58
CA VAL A 18 -14.44 4.33 -5.72
C VAL A 18 -13.46 5.51 -5.77
N ALA A 19 -13.98 6.74 -5.62
CA ALA A 19 -13.14 7.94 -5.59
C ALA A 19 -12.15 7.91 -4.41
N THR A 20 -12.60 7.48 -3.22
CA THR A 20 -11.73 7.33 -2.05
C THR A 20 -10.66 6.27 -2.26
N PHE A 21 -11.00 5.11 -2.85
CA PHE A 21 -10.01 4.08 -3.20
C PHE A 21 -8.90 4.64 -4.11
N TRP A 22 -9.28 5.28 -5.21
CA TRP A 22 -8.31 5.85 -6.15
C TRP A 22 -7.54 7.04 -5.56
N ALA A 23 -8.14 7.78 -4.62
CA ALA A 23 -7.44 8.80 -3.85
C ALA A 23 -6.37 8.18 -2.93
N VAL A 24 -6.67 7.07 -2.24
CA VAL A 24 -5.70 6.30 -1.43
C VAL A 24 -4.56 5.79 -2.31
N VAL A 25 -4.85 5.22 -3.48
CA VAL A 25 -3.83 4.77 -4.43
C VAL A 25 -2.96 5.94 -4.89
N SER A 26 -3.57 7.07 -5.28
CA SER A 26 -2.88 8.26 -5.75
C SER A 26 -1.95 8.84 -4.69
N ALA A 27 -2.45 9.05 -3.46
CA ALA A 27 -1.64 9.53 -2.34
C ALA A 27 -0.50 8.55 -1.99
N SER A 28 -0.78 7.25 -1.96
CA SER A 28 0.25 6.22 -1.72
C SER A 28 1.37 6.25 -2.76
N ALA A 29 1.02 6.37 -4.05
CA ALA A 29 1.99 6.46 -5.13
C ALA A 29 2.81 7.76 -5.05
N LEU A 30 2.17 8.89 -4.72
CA LEU A 30 2.84 10.18 -4.52
C LEU A 30 3.87 10.11 -3.38
N HIS A 31 3.50 9.55 -2.22
CA HIS A 31 4.44 9.35 -1.11
C HIS A 31 5.50 8.29 -1.41
N GLY A 32 5.20 7.30 -2.24
CA GLY A 32 6.17 6.37 -2.79
C GLY A 32 7.26 7.10 -3.58
N ILE A 33 6.88 8.00 -4.49
CA ILE A 33 7.82 8.84 -5.26
C ILE A 33 8.65 9.72 -4.32
N GLY A 34 8.02 10.32 -3.31
CA GLY A 34 8.72 11.06 -2.26
C GLY A 34 9.75 10.20 -1.53
N SER A 35 9.38 8.98 -1.14
CA SER A 35 10.27 8.02 -0.47
C SER A 35 11.46 7.64 -1.34
N VAL A 36 11.23 7.47 -2.66
CA VAL A 36 12.28 7.24 -3.65
C VAL A 36 13.25 8.41 -3.71
N ALA A 37 12.74 9.65 -3.75
CA ALA A 37 13.57 10.85 -3.74
C ALA A 37 14.42 10.97 -2.46
N THR A 38 13.85 10.68 -1.29
CA THR A 38 14.59 10.67 -0.02
C THR A 38 15.58 9.51 0.10
N GLY A 39 15.38 8.43 -0.65
CA GLY A 39 16.29 7.28 -0.72
C GLY A 39 17.52 7.51 -1.59
N MET A 40 17.47 8.43 -2.55
CA MET A 40 18.60 8.74 -3.46
C MET A 40 19.94 9.03 -2.77
N PRO A 41 20.01 9.85 -1.70
CA PRO A 41 21.26 10.10 -1.00
C PRO A 41 21.78 8.88 -0.22
N LEU A 42 20.91 7.91 0.11
CA LEU A 42 21.27 6.69 0.83
C LEU A 42 21.80 5.59 -0.09
N ALA A 43 21.50 5.67 -1.39
CA ALA A 43 22.02 4.70 -2.37
C ALA A 43 23.56 4.78 -2.49
N PRO A 44 24.28 3.65 -2.38
CA PRO A 44 25.74 3.63 -2.28
C PRO A 44 26.45 4.00 -3.59
N ASP A 45 25.80 3.80 -4.74
CA ASP A 45 26.37 4.05 -6.04
C ASP A 45 25.31 4.42 -7.10
N VAL A 46 25.77 4.71 -8.32
CA VAL A 46 24.90 5.07 -9.45
C VAL A 46 23.98 3.92 -9.86
N ALA A 47 24.42 2.67 -9.76
CA ALA A 47 23.58 1.52 -10.13
C ALA A 47 22.36 1.41 -9.21
N ARG A 48 22.55 1.62 -7.89
CA ARG A 48 21.45 1.64 -6.92
C ARG A 48 20.53 2.85 -7.09
N ARG A 49 21.07 4.00 -7.50
CA ARG A 49 20.25 5.16 -7.89
C ARG A 49 19.41 4.88 -9.15
N LEU A 50 19.91 4.08 -10.08
CA LEU A 50 19.13 3.66 -11.26
C LEU A 50 17.99 2.69 -10.87
N LEU A 51 18.18 1.83 -9.85
CA LEU A 51 17.07 1.02 -9.30
C LEU A 51 15.94 1.90 -8.75
N LEU A 52 16.31 2.97 -8.05
CA LEU A 52 15.36 3.97 -7.56
C LEU A 52 14.67 4.73 -8.70
N ALA A 53 15.39 5.09 -9.76
CA ALA A 53 14.80 5.74 -10.93
C ALA A 53 13.79 4.83 -11.65
N ASP A 54 14.11 3.54 -11.80
CA ASP A 54 13.18 2.55 -12.36
C ASP A 54 11.93 2.40 -11.48
N ARG A 55 12.09 2.36 -10.16
CA ARG A 55 10.96 2.30 -9.23
C ARG A 55 10.09 3.54 -9.27
N SER A 56 10.70 4.74 -9.39
CA SER A 56 9.97 5.99 -9.54
C SER A 56 9.09 6.00 -10.79
N ARG A 57 9.52 5.35 -11.87
CA ARG A 57 8.73 5.23 -13.10
C ARG A 57 7.47 4.41 -12.85
N GLU A 58 7.60 3.24 -12.23
CA GLU A 58 6.46 2.38 -11.91
C GLU A 58 5.44 3.09 -11.01
N LEU A 59 5.92 3.81 -9.99
CA LEU A 59 5.05 4.60 -9.11
C LEU A 59 4.38 5.76 -9.86
N SER A 60 5.06 6.37 -10.83
CA SER A 60 4.48 7.42 -11.68
C SER A 60 3.38 6.85 -12.57
N ASP A 61 3.54 5.63 -13.08
CA ASP A 61 2.52 4.95 -13.87
C ASP A 61 1.28 4.63 -13.03
N ILE A 62 1.46 4.14 -11.79
CA ILE A 62 0.37 3.93 -10.83
C ILE A 62 -0.34 5.25 -10.51
N LEU A 63 0.41 6.32 -10.25
CA LEU A 63 -0.13 7.65 -9.96
C LEU A 63 -0.94 8.20 -11.15
N ASN A 64 -0.41 8.09 -12.36
CA ASN A 64 -1.10 8.55 -13.56
C ASN A 64 -2.40 7.77 -13.78
N GLU A 65 -2.38 6.46 -13.53
CA GLU A 65 -3.59 5.65 -13.62
C GLU A 65 -4.63 6.07 -12.59
N ALA A 66 -4.26 6.13 -11.31
CA ALA A 66 -5.19 6.49 -10.23
C ALA A 66 -5.87 7.85 -10.46
N ARG A 67 -5.11 8.82 -10.99
CA ARG A 67 -5.62 10.16 -11.32
C ARG A 67 -6.68 10.17 -12.42
N ASN A 68 -6.72 9.16 -13.30
CA ASN A 68 -7.75 9.06 -14.33
C ASN A 68 -9.14 8.75 -13.75
N HIS A 69 -9.21 8.28 -12.50
CA HIS A 69 -10.44 7.95 -11.79
C HIS A 69 -10.90 9.04 -10.83
N LEU A 70 -10.20 10.20 -10.80
CA LEU A 70 -10.51 11.32 -9.92
C LEU A 70 -11.01 12.52 -10.73
N ASP A 71 -12.28 12.88 -10.55
CA ASP A 71 -12.89 14.05 -11.20
C ASP A 71 -12.43 15.38 -10.59
N SER A 72 -11.94 15.36 -9.35
CA SER A 72 -11.44 16.52 -8.61
C SER A 72 -10.39 16.13 -7.58
N LEU A 73 -9.74 17.13 -6.95
CA LEU A 73 -8.77 16.89 -5.88
C LEU A 73 -9.41 16.71 -4.50
N VAL A 74 -10.74 16.88 -4.35
CA VAL A 74 -11.39 16.93 -3.02
C VAL A 74 -11.13 15.68 -2.18
N GLN A 75 -11.35 14.48 -2.74
CA GLN A 75 -11.08 13.22 -2.04
C GLN A 75 -9.59 13.02 -1.77
N LEU A 76 -8.73 13.49 -2.67
CA LEU A 76 -7.28 13.39 -2.48
C LEU A 76 -6.80 14.30 -1.35
N ASP A 77 -7.31 15.53 -1.26
CA ASP A 77 -7.01 16.48 -0.18
C ASP A 77 -7.46 15.96 1.19
N GLU A 78 -8.52 15.14 1.24
CA GLU A 78 -9.00 14.49 2.46
C GLU A 78 -8.13 13.31 2.88
N VAL A 79 -7.73 12.47 1.92
CA VAL A 79 -7.01 11.21 2.17
C VAL A 79 -5.49 11.41 2.35
N GLU A 80 -4.87 12.33 1.61
CA GLU A 80 -3.41 12.51 1.60
C GLU A 80 -2.82 12.75 3.00
N PRO A 81 -3.41 13.61 3.87
CA PRO A 81 -2.85 13.86 5.20
C PRO A 81 -2.83 12.61 6.09
N LEU A 82 -3.76 11.67 5.87
CA LEU A 82 -3.80 10.42 6.61
C LEU A 82 -2.63 9.51 6.24
N ILE A 83 -2.22 9.52 4.96
CA ILE A 83 -1.16 8.66 4.40
C ILE A 83 0.24 9.28 4.58
N ALA A 84 0.34 10.62 4.51
CA ALA A 84 1.58 11.36 4.64
C ALA A 84 2.36 11.05 5.93
N SER A 85 1.65 10.63 6.98
CA SER A 85 2.23 10.28 8.27
C SER A 85 3.29 9.18 8.17
N ILE A 86 3.13 8.19 7.29
CA ILE A 86 4.00 7.00 7.23
C ILE A 86 5.47 7.36 7.01
N SER A 87 5.73 8.15 5.97
CA SER A 87 7.10 8.53 5.59
C SER A 87 7.74 9.49 6.59
N THR A 88 6.92 10.28 7.30
CA THR A 88 7.36 11.25 8.30
C THR A 88 7.74 10.57 9.63
N TYR A 89 6.91 9.64 10.10
CA TYR A 89 7.12 8.96 11.39
C TYR A 89 8.20 7.90 11.36
N VAL A 90 8.38 7.26 10.20
CA VAL A 90 9.35 6.18 10.04
C VAL A 90 10.28 6.55 8.90
N PRO A 91 11.28 7.43 9.08
CA PRO A 91 12.24 7.76 8.02
C PRO A 91 13.26 6.62 7.82
N CYS A 92 13.76 6.45 6.59
CA CYS A 92 14.92 5.57 6.34
C CYS A 92 16.21 6.28 6.75
N SER A 93 17.12 5.59 7.42
CA SER A 93 18.46 6.08 7.76
C SER A 93 19.59 5.33 7.06
N SER A 94 19.30 4.22 6.38
CA SER A 94 20.26 3.40 5.64
C SER A 94 19.71 2.97 4.28
N TRP A 95 20.60 2.50 3.40
CA TRP A 95 20.23 1.91 2.11
C TRP A 95 19.34 0.66 2.28
N THR A 96 19.71 -0.21 3.23
CA THR A 96 18.95 -1.41 3.57
C THR A 96 17.51 -1.07 3.96
N GLN A 97 17.29 0.01 4.72
CA GLN A 97 15.94 0.46 5.08
C GLN A 97 15.14 1.02 3.90
N VAL A 98 15.79 1.59 2.88
CA VAL A 98 15.11 2.04 1.65
C VAL A 98 14.56 0.82 0.89
N LEU A 99 15.41 -0.19 0.72
CA LEU A 99 15.03 -1.46 0.09
C LEU A 99 13.95 -2.18 0.91
N LEU A 100 14.13 -2.25 2.22
CA LEU A 100 13.20 -2.90 3.14
C LEU A 100 11.84 -2.21 3.17
N ARG A 101 11.78 -0.87 3.11
CA ARG A 101 10.52 -0.14 2.99
C ARG A 101 9.74 -0.60 1.76
N ASP A 102 10.36 -0.53 0.58
CA ASP A 102 9.67 -0.92 -0.66
C ASP A 102 9.27 -2.39 -0.60
N HIS A 103 10.12 -3.24 -0.01
CA HIS A 103 9.82 -4.65 0.18
C HIS A 103 8.57 -4.89 1.02
N ILE A 104 8.48 -4.22 2.17
CA ILE A 104 7.37 -4.33 3.11
C ILE A 104 6.09 -3.73 2.51
N VAL A 105 6.15 -2.50 1.98
CA VAL A 105 4.99 -1.78 1.46
C VAL A 105 4.36 -2.54 0.29
N VAL A 106 5.17 -2.95 -0.69
CA VAL A 106 4.64 -3.71 -1.83
C VAL A 106 4.02 -5.02 -1.37
N GLY A 107 4.69 -5.76 -0.47
CA GLY A 107 4.16 -7.02 0.03
C GLY A 107 2.84 -6.85 0.79
N LEU A 108 2.74 -5.86 1.68
CA LEU A 108 1.51 -5.57 2.44
C LEU A 108 0.36 -5.15 1.52
N CYS A 109 0.60 -4.21 0.59
CA CYS A 109 -0.41 -3.77 -0.37
C CYS A 109 -0.91 -4.94 -1.23
N ALA A 110 0.01 -5.81 -1.64
CA ALA A 110 -0.33 -6.87 -2.55
C ALA A 110 -1.08 -8.03 -1.87
N ASP A 111 -0.70 -8.38 -0.64
CA ASP A 111 -1.48 -9.32 0.17
C ASP A 111 -2.86 -8.76 0.50
N PHE A 112 -2.94 -7.47 0.86
CA PHE A 112 -4.22 -6.81 1.15
C PHE A 112 -5.15 -6.88 -0.06
N LEU A 113 -4.65 -6.53 -1.24
CA LEU A 113 -5.43 -6.59 -2.48
C LEU A 113 -5.86 -8.02 -2.82
N ASP A 114 -5.02 -9.04 -2.59
CA ASP A 114 -5.42 -10.43 -2.81
C ASP A 114 -6.59 -10.87 -1.89
N GLU A 115 -6.67 -10.35 -0.67
CA GLU A 115 -7.76 -10.65 0.27
C GLU A 115 -9.08 -9.93 -0.11
N VAL A 116 -9.00 -8.69 -0.61
CA VAL A 116 -10.19 -7.86 -0.87
C VAL A 116 -10.68 -7.93 -2.33
N GLU A 117 -9.82 -8.27 -3.29
CA GLU A 117 -10.14 -8.33 -4.72
C GLU A 117 -11.42 -9.13 -5.05
N PRO A 118 -11.72 -10.27 -4.38
CA PRO A 118 -12.97 -11.00 -4.62
C PRO A 118 -14.26 -10.19 -4.37
N HIS A 119 -14.18 -9.12 -3.57
CA HIS A 119 -15.33 -8.24 -3.26
C HIS A 119 -15.43 -7.03 -4.19
N LEU A 120 -14.37 -6.73 -4.96
CA LEU A 120 -14.28 -5.50 -5.74
C LEU A 120 -14.97 -5.62 -7.10
N GLY A 121 -15.76 -4.60 -7.43
CA GLY A 121 -16.27 -4.41 -8.78
C GLY A 121 -15.19 -3.88 -9.74
N LYS A 122 -15.53 -3.84 -11.03
CA LYS A 122 -14.60 -3.49 -12.12
C LYS A 122 -14.05 -2.06 -12.00
N GLU A 123 -14.80 -1.20 -11.34
CA GLU A 123 -14.48 0.20 -11.07
C GLU A 123 -13.27 0.40 -10.14
N PHE A 124 -12.90 -0.61 -9.36
CA PHE A 124 -11.67 -0.61 -8.56
C PHE A 124 -10.48 -1.23 -9.29
N THR A 125 -10.74 -2.02 -10.35
CA THR A 125 -9.72 -2.82 -11.03
C THR A 125 -8.85 -1.94 -11.93
N PRO A 126 -7.51 -2.05 -11.85
CA PRO A 126 -6.63 -1.33 -12.78
C PRO A 126 -6.81 -1.86 -14.21
N PRO A 127 -6.40 -1.10 -15.25
CA PRO A 127 -6.56 -1.50 -16.65
C PRO A 127 -5.85 -2.81 -17.02
N SER A 128 -4.81 -3.19 -16.27
CA SER A 128 -4.13 -4.48 -16.40
C SER A 128 -5.01 -5.68 -16.00
N GLY A 129 -6.15 -5.44 -15.36
CA GLY A 129 -7.11 -6.45 -14.92
C GLY A 129 -6.69 -7.22 -13.67
N THR A 130 -5.47 -7.03 -13.17
CA THR A 130 -4.95 -7.70 -11.96
C THR A 130 -4.00 -6.76 -11.21
N TYR A 131 -4.06 -6.80 -9.87
CA TYR A 131 -3.23 -5.94 -9.01
C TYR A 131 -1.77 -6.40 -8.90
N GLY A 132 -1.50 -7.69 -9.04
CA GLY A 132 -0.15 -8.25 -8.84
C GLY A 132 0.91 -7.58 -9.74
N PRO A 133 0.82 -7.73 -11.07
CA PRO A 133 1.74 -7.08 -12.00
C PRO A 133 1.70 -5.54 -11.89
N TRP A 134 0.54 -4.96 -11.60
CA TRP A 134 0.37 -3.51 -11.48
C TRP A 134 1.14 -2.92 -10.29
N LEU A 135 1.20 -3.63 -9.16
CA LEU A 135 2.07 -3.28 -8.03
C LEU A 135 3.55 -3.62 -8.26
N GLY A 136 3.89 -4.24 -9.40
CA GLY A 136 5.24 -4.68 -9.73
C GLY A 136 5.57 -6.11 -9.26
N ARG A 137 4.64 -6.90 -8.72
CA ARG A 137 4.94 -8.28 -8.32
C ARG A 137 5.35 -9.12 -9.55
N GLY A 138 6.49 -9.80 -9.42
CA GLY A 138 7.03 -10.65 -10.48
C GLY A 138 7.59 -9.91 -11.70
N THR A 139 7.69 -8.57 -11.67
CA THR A 139 8.31 -7.80 -12.75
C THR A 139 9.84 -7.83 -12.62
N GLY A 140 10.55 -7.59 -13.74
CA GLY A 140 12.01 -7.55 -13.75
C GLY A 140 12.62 -6.46 -12.87
N THR A 141 11.92 -5.36 -12.61
CA THR A 141 12.36 -4.36 -11.62
C THR A 141 12.27 -4.90 -10.22
N ARG A 142 11.15 -5.53 -9.86
CA ARG A 142 10.93 -6.03 -8.51
C ARG A 142 11.88 -7.15 -8.14
N VAL A 143 12.16 -8.06 -9.07
CA VAL A 143 13.17 -9.11 -8.89
C VAL A 143 14.53 -8.51 -8.53
N ARG A 144 14.97 -7.47 -9.26
CA ARG A 144 16.25 -6.78 -8.97
C ARG A 144 16.27 -6.11 -7.59
N TRP A 145 15.17 -5.51 -7.16
CA TRP A 145 15.04 -4.91 -5.83
C TRP A 145 15.15 -5.94 -4.71
N ASP A 146 14.46 -7.07 -4.85
CA ASP A 146 14.50 -8.16 -3.87
C ASP A 146 15.86 -8.87 -3.83
N GLU A 147 16.53 -9.01 -4.97
CA GLU A 147 17.90 -9.51 -5.05
C GLU A 147 18.89 -8.58 -4.34
N GLU A 148 18.78 -7.27 -4.59
CA GLU A 148 19.62 -6.26 -3.92
C GLU A 148 19.39 -6.24 -2.41
N LEU A 149 18.14 -6.30 -1.93
CA LEU A 149 17.84 -6.39 -0.49
C LEU A 149 18.49 -7.61 0.15
N ARG A 150 18.35 -8.79 -0.48
CA ARG A 150 18.98 -10.01 0.03
C ARG A 150 20.50 -9.89 0.01
N ALA A 151 21.08 -9.30 -1.02
CA ALA A 151 22.53 -9.09 -1.10
C ALA A 151 23.03 -8.16 0.02
N GLN A 152 22.33 -7.07 0.33
CA GLN A 152 22.68 -6.16 1.42
C GLN A 152 22.61 -6.85 2.78
N LEU A 153 21.50 -7.54 3.07
CA LEU A 153 21.33 -8.25 4.34
C LEU A 153 22.37 -9.36 4.55
N GLN A 154 22.83 -10.02 3.48
CA GLN A 154 23.89 -11.04 3.56
C GLN A 154 25.30 -10.45 3.72
N ALA A 155 25.50 -9.20 3.32
CA ALA A 155 26.79 -8.51 3.42
C ALA A 155 26.99 -7.77 4.76
N GLU A 156 25.89 -7.40 5.42
CA GLU A 156 25.91 -6.76 6.75
C GLU A 156 26.32 -7.75 7.85
N SER A 157 26.89 -7.22 8.95
CA SER A 157 27.17 -8.02 10.14
C SER A 157 25.90 -8.61 10.74
N ASP A 158 26.03 -9.65 11.58
CA ASP A 158 24.89 -10.34 12.22
C ASP A 158 23.93 -9.42 13.03
N ASP A 159 24.31 -8.18 13.36
CA ASP A 159 23.42 -7.22 14.02
C ASP A 159 22.44 -6.57 13.03
N ARG A 160 21.21 -7.12 13.00
CA ARG A 160 20.07 -6.63 12.21
C ARG A 160 18.98 -5.97 13.05
N SER A 161 19.32 -5.56 14.27
CA SER A 161 18.36 -5.01 15.24
C SER A 161 17.70 -3.73 14.75
N ALA A 162 18.46 -2.83 14.12
CA ALA A 162 17.97 -1.56 13.60
C ALA A 162 16.92 -1.76 12.48
N ASP A 163 17.15 -2.73 11.59
CA ASP A 163 16.25 -3.01 10.47
C ASP A 163 14.99 -3.75 10.93
N SER A 164 15.10 -4.63 11.94
CA SER A 164 13.94 -5.26 12.57
C SER A 164 13.07 -4.23 13.29
N VAL A 165 13.68 -3.28 14.01
CA VAL A 165 12.95 -2.16 14.64
C VAL A 165 12.31 -1.26 13.58
N PHE A 166 12.98 -1.00 12.47
CA PHE A 166 12.44 -0.23 11.35
C PHE A 166 11.20 -0.92 10.76
N ALA A 167 11.28 -2.23 10.48
CA ALA A 167 10.17 -3.01 9.93
C ALA A 167 8.93 -2.94 10.83
N ARG A 168 9.10 -3.19 12.13
CA ARG A 168 8.01 -3.08 13.13
C ARG A 168 7.36 -1.71 13.17
N LYS A 169 8.17 -0.65 13.17
CA LYS A 169 7.67 0.74 13.18
C LYS A 169 6.88 1.04 11.92
N LEU A 170 7.38 0.63 10.75
CA LEU A 170 6.73 0.84 9.47
C LEU A 170 5.36 0.16 9.43
N VAL A 171 5.29 -1.11 9.84
CA VAL A 171 4.04 -1.88 9.87
C VAL A 171 3.05 -1.29 10.87
N GLY A 172 3.49 -0.95 12.08
CA GLY A 172 2.64 -0.33 13.10
C GLY A 172 2.04 1.01 12.64
N GLU A 173 2.82 1.85 11.94
CA GLU A 173 2.30 3.09 11.37
C GLU A 173 1.33 2.83 10.21
N MET A 174 1.64 1.88 9.32
CA MET A 174 0.73 1.50 8.24
C MET A 174 -0.61 0.98 8.77
N LEU A 175 -0.60 0.11 9.79
CA LEU A 175 -1.83 -0.36 10.45
C LEU A 175 -2.63 0.80 11.04
N SER A 176 -1.94 1.73 11.70
CA SER A 176 -2.58 2.92 12.28
C SER A 176 -3.25 3.78 11.20
N VAL A 177 -2.64 3.92 10.03
CA VAL A 177 -3.23 4.63 8.87
C VAL A 177 -4.45 3.89 8.33
N VAL A 178 -4.35 2.57 8.11
CA VAL A 178 -5.47 1.79 7.57
C VAL A 178 -6.67 1.82 8.53
N GLN A 179 -6.44 1.70 9.84
CA GLN A 179 -7.50 1.82 10.84
C GLN A 179 -8.17 3.21 10.83
N ARG A 180 -7.39 4.28 10.67
CA ARG A 180 -7.95 5.63 10.51
C ARG A 180 -8.79 5.75 9.24
N LEU A 181 -8.29 5.25 8.11
CA LEU A 181 -9.04 5.24 6.85
C LEU A 181 -10.34 4.44 6.97
N ALA A 182 -10.30 3.27 7.60
CA ALA A 182 -11.48 2.43 7.80
C ALA A 182 -12.54 3.09 8.68
N ALA A 183 -12.12 3.84 9.71
CA ALA A 183 -13.01 4.58 10.59
C ALA A 183 -13.62 5.83 9.95
N VAL A 184 -12.89 6.51 9.06
CA VAL A 184 -13.37 7.73 8.38
C VAL A 184 -14.21 7.40 7.14
N HIS A 185 -13.89 6.32 6.43
CA HIS A 185 -14.50 5.95 5.16
C HIS A 185 -15.20 4.59 5.24
N ALA A 186 -16.27 4.52 6.01
CA ALA A 186 -17.08 3.31 6.17
C ALA A 186 -17.51 2.72 4.80
N ASP A 187 -17.97 3.55 3.86
CA ASP A 187 -18.36 3.10 2.51
C ASP A 187 -17.25 2.38 1.75
N LEU A 188 -16.00 2.84 1.90
CA LEU A 188 -14.83 2.18 1.32
C LEU A 188 -14.57 0.85 2.05
N THR A 189 -14.66 0.84 3.38
CA THR A 189 -14.49 -0.38 4.17
C THR A 189 -15.50 -1.45 3.75
N SER A 190 -16.80 -1.13 3.68
CA SER A 190 -17.84 -2.07 3.25
C SER A 190 -17.58 -2.61 1.84
N ALA A 191 -17.10 -1.77 0.92
CA ALA A 191 -16.77 -2.19 -0.44
C ALA A 191 -15.57 -3.15 -0.47
N LEU A 192 -14.53 -2.91 0.33
CA LEU A 192 -13.34 -3.76 0.43
C LEU A 192 -13.64 -5.12 1.08
N THR A 193 -14.52 -5.17 2.08
CA THR A 193 -14.84 -6.38 2.83
C THR A 193 -16.05 -7.14 2.30
N GLY A 194 -16.78 -6.57 1.34
CA GLY A 194 -18.02 -7.14 0.82
C GLY A 194 -19.14 -7.24 1.87
N THR A 195 -18.98 -6.54 3.00
CA THR A 195 -19.97 -6.52 4.07
C THR A 195 -21.08 -5.55 3.71
N SER A 196 -22.32 -5.98 3.94
CA SER A 196 -23.51 -5.13 3.85
C SER A 196 -24.12 -4.86 5.24
N GLY A 197 -23.29 -4.99 6.28
CA GLY A 197 -23.64 -4.80 7.69
C GLY A 197 -23.58 -3.33 8.11
N GLY A 198 -23.57 -3.08 9.42
CA GLY A 198 -23.31 -1.75 9.97
C GLY A 198 -21.81 -1.49 10.18
N GLU A 199 -21.45 -0.28 10.56
CA GLU A 199 -20.06 0.16 10.81
C GLU A 199 -19.23 -0.81 11.68
N LEU A 200 -19.85 -1.43 12.69
CA LEU A 200 -19.18 -2.41 13.56
C LEU A 200 -18.80 -3.71 12.83
N ASP A 201 -19.64 -4.17 11.90
CA ASP A 201 -19.39 -5.38 11.12
C ASP A 201 -18.27 -5.14 10.11
N ASP A 202 -18.25 -3.96 9.49
CA ASP A 202 -17.20 -3.54 8.55
C ASP A 202 -15.84 -3.42 9.24
N LEU A 203 -15.81 -2.83 10.44
CA LEU A 203 -14.60 -2.74 11.25
C LEU A 203 -14.11 -4.11 11.73
N ALA A 204 -15.01 -5.05 12.03
CA ALA A 204 -14.60 -6.41 12.36
C ALA A 204 -13.97 -7.11 11.14
N ALA A 205 -14.62 -7.03 9.98
CA ALA A 205 -14.16 -7.68 8.75
C ALA A 205 -12.80 -7.12 8.27
N ILE A 206 -12.59 -5.80 8.32
CA ILE A 206 -11.30 -5.23 7.93
C ILE A 206 -10.18 -5.64 8.89
N ASN A 207 -10.47 -5.81 10.18
CA ASN A 207 -9.49 -6.31 11.14
C ASN A 207 -9.10 -7.77 10.87
N GLU A 208 -10.03 -8.61 10.40
CA GLU A 208 -9.72 -9.98 9.97
C GLU A 208 -8.81 -10.00 8.74
N VAL A 209 -9.09 -9.14 7.74
CA VAL A 209 -8.22 -8.95 6.56
C VAL A 209 -6.82 -8.52 7.00
N LEU A 210 -6.72 -7.53 7.90
CA LEU A 210 -5.44 -7.05 8.41
C LEU A 210 -4.67 -8.14 9.16
N ALA A 211 -5.35 -8.96 9.96
CA ALA A 211 -4.70 -10.08 10.65
C ALA A 211 -4.12 -11.11 9.67
N ALA A 212 -4.83 -11.42 8.58
CA ALA A 212 -4.33 -12.33 7.54
C ALA A 212 -3.09 -11.75 6.82
N VAL A 213 -3.11 -10.47 6.49
CA VAL A 213 -1.99 -9.75 5.88
C VAL A 213 -0.77 -9.73 6.81
N LEU A 214 -0.97 -9.48 8.12
CA LEU A 214 0.12 -9.46 9.09
C LEU A 214 0.77 -10.83 9.26
N SER A 215 -0.02 -11.91 9.28
CA SER A 215 0.55 -13.27 9.32
C SER A 215 1.49 -13.54 8.15
N LYS A 216 1.12 -13.13 6.93
CA LYS A 216 1.97 -13.25 5.73
C LYS A 216 3.21 -12.35 5.81
N HIS A 217 3.07 -11.17 6.41
CA HIS A 217 4.17 -10.25 6.63
C HIS A 217 5.21 -10.81 7.60
N ASP A 218 4.79 -11.41 8.72
CA ASP A 218 5.69 -12.00 9.70
C ASP A 218 6.56 -13.10 9.08
N GLU A 219 5.96 -13.97 8.26
CA GLU A 219 6.68 -14.98 7.50
C GLU A 219 7.69 -14.37 6.52
N ARG A 220 7.30 -13.29 5.82
CA ARG A 220 8.16 -12.57 4.88
C ARG A 220 9.38 -11.96 5.57
N VAL A 221 9.19 -11.29 6.70
CA VAL A 221 10.26 -10.62 7.46
C VAL A 221 11.17 -11.67 8.12
N ALA A 222 10.61 -12.73 8.69
CA ALA A 222 11.39 -13.86 9.19
C ALA A 222 12.23 -14.52 8.09
N GLY A 223 11.69 -14.64 6.87
CA GLY A 223 12.40 -15.14 5.69
C GLY A 223 13.60 -14.29 5.25
N LEU A 224 13.66 -13.01 5.67
CA LEU A 224 14.83 -12.15 5.49
C LEU A 224 15.86 -12.29 6.63
N GLY A 225 15.56 -13.09 7.65
CA GLY A 225 16.37 -13.20 8.86
C GLY A 225 16.27 -11.95 9.74
N LEU A 226 15.11 -11.29 9.73
CA LEU A 226 14.76 -10.18 10.62
C LEU A 226 13.75 -10.66 11.65
N GLU A 227 13.69 -9.97 12.79
CA GLU A 227 12.65 -10.23 13.78
C GLU A 227 11.39 -9.43 13.41
N PRO A 228 10.23 -10.10 13.23
CA PRO A 228 8.95 -9.42 13.04
C PRO A 228 8.56 -8.51 14.22
#